data_AF-A0A0D2IZ72-F1
#
_entry.id   AF-A0A0D2IZ72-F1
#
_cell.length_a   1.000
_cell.length_b   1.000
_cell.length_c   1.000
_cell.angle_alpha   90.00
_cell.angle_beta   90.00
_cell.angle_gamma   90.00
#
_symmetry.space_group_name_H-M   'P 1'
#
loop_
_entity.id
_entity.type
_entity.pdbx_description
1 polymer ?
#
loop_
_entity_poly.entity_id
_entity_poly.type
_entity_poly.pdbx_seq_one_letter_code
_entity_poly.pdbx_strand_id
1 'polypeptide(L)'
;VLTYKRESEQALEASGIPYILLRPSRLTDGPYTSYDLNTLLKATAGSRKDVVMSPRDTLRGEASRITVAEAVVQALGSAAAEGRAFAIESVEGEGPGEDAAAWGKLFEAVYAREPARAV
;
A
#
# COMPACT_ATOMS: atom_id res chain seq x y z
N VAL A 1 -10.94 -15.05 -10.07
CA VAL A 1 -10.31 -13.70 -9.99
C VAL A 1 -9.04 -13.72 -9.14
N LEU A 2 -9.05 -14.27 -7.92
CA LEU A 2 -7.84 -14.32 -7.06
C LEU A 2 -6.74 -15.26 -7.57
N THR A 3 -7.09 -16.39 -8.21
CA THR A 3 -6.11 -17.34 -8.78
C THR A 3 -5.16 -16.67 -9.77
N TYR A 4 -5.68 -15.99 -10.78
CA TYR A 4 -4.86 -15.32 -11.80
C TYR A 4 -4.02 -14.18 -11.22
N LYS A 5 -4.52 -13.44 -10.22
CA LYS A 5 -3.70 -12.43 -9.52
C LYS A 5 -2.50 -13.10 -8.86
N ARG A 6 -2.71 -14.24 -8.18
CA ARG A 6 -1.62 -14.97 -7.53
C ARG A 6 -0.62 -15.54 -8.54
N GLU A 7 -1.09 -16.10 -9.65
CA GLU A 7 -0.23 -16.57 -10.73
C GLU A 7 0.60 -15.42 -11.35
N SER A 8 0.00 -14.24 -11.54
CA SER A 8 0.73 -13.05 -12.01
C SER A 8 1.79 -12.58 -11.01
N GLU A 9 1.48 -12.59 -9.71
CA GLU A 9 2.49 -12.30 -8.67
C GLU A 9 3.65 -13.29 -8.73
N GLN A 10 3.37 -14.59 -8.82
CA GLN A 10 4.41 -15.63 -8.91
C GLN A 10 5.28 -15.47 -10.16
N ALA A 11 4.67 -15.14 -11.31
CA ALA A 11 5.39 -14.88 -12.54
C ALA A 11 6.29 -13.63 -12.42
N LEU A 12 5.81 -12.57 -11.76
CA LEU A 12 6.58 -11.36 -11.51
C LEU A 12 7.74 -11.63 -10.55
N GLU A 13 7.48 -12.32 -9.43
CA GLU A 13 8.49 -12.74 -8.45
C GLU A 13 9.61 -13.58 -9.11
N ALA A 14 9.26 -14.44 -10.07
CA ALA A 14 10.21 -15.28 -10.81
C ALA A 14 10.91 -14.59 -12.00
N SER A 15 10.50 -13.36 -12.36
CA SER A 15 10.96 -12.69 -13.58
C SER A 15 12.39 -12.13 -13.50
N GLY A 16 12.91 -11.93 -12.29
CA GLY A 16 14.19 -11.24 -12.06
C GLY A 16 14.15 -9.73 -12.30
N ILE A 17 12.97 -9.15 -12.61
CA ILE A 17 12.77 -7.72 -12.78
C ILE A 17 12.50 -7.10 -11.40
N PRO A 18 13.04 -5.91 -11.07
CA PRO A 18 12.67 -5.19 -9.85
C PRO A 18 11.16 -4.94 -9.81
N TYR A 19 10.53 -5.25 -8.68
CA TYR A 19 9.09 -5.14 -8.51
C TYR A 19 8.69 -4.67 -7.12
N ILE A 20 7.45 -4.20 -7.00
CA ILE A 20 6.75 -3.98 -5.74
C ILE A 20 5.36 -4.58 -5.90
N LEU A 21 4.91 -5.36 -4.92
CA LEU A 21 3.55 -5.89 -4.88
C LEU A 21 2.76 -5.17 -3.78
N LEU A 22 1.70 -4.45 -4.14
CA LEU A 22 0.79 -3.81 -3.19
C LEU A 22 -0.58 -4.48 -3.24
N ARG A 23 -1.04 -4.98 -2.10
CA ARG A 23 -2.31 -5.70 -1.92
C ARG A 23 -3.24 -4.88 -1.02
N PRO A 24 -3.93 -3.87 -1.56
CA PRO A 24 -4.85 -3.09 -0.76
C PRO A 24 -6.02 -3.95 -0.28
N SER A 25 -6.47 -3.67 0.94
CA SER A 25 -7.77 -4.12 1.43
C SER A 25 -8.91 -3.49 0.61
N ARG A 26 -10.16 -3.62 1.03
CA ARG A 26 -11.30 -3.12 0.25
C ARG A 26 -11.15 -1.61 -0.01
N LEU A 27 -11.00 -1.23 -1.28
CA LEU A 27 -10.76 0.17 -1.65
C LEU A 27 -11.99 1.05 -1.35
N THR A 28 -11.78 2.10 -0.55
CA THR A 28 -12.77 3.11 -0.18
C THR A 28 -12.42 4.48 -0.76
N ASP A 29 -13.28 5.47 -0.49
CA ASP A 29 -13.29 6.80 -1.12
C ASP A 29 -13.64 6.70 -2.60
N GLY A 30 -14.84 7.16 -2.97
CA GLY A 30 -15.43 6.92 -4.29
C GLY A 30 -14.54 7.38 -5.47
N PRO A 31 -14.77 6.87 -6.69
CA PRO A 31 -14.08 7.38 -7.87
C PRO A 31 -14.53 8.83 -8.10
N TYR A 32 -13.72 9.80 -7.69
CA TYR A 32 -14.07 11.21 -7.85
C TYR A 32 -13.73 11.66 -9.27
N THR A 33 -14.52 11.19 -10.23
CA THR A 33 -14.42 11.62 -11.64
C THR A 33 -15.07 12.97 -11.88
N SER A 34 -15.79 13.54 -10.91
CA SER A 34 -16.31 14.91 -10.98
C SER A 34 -15.55 15.87 -10.06
N TYR A 35 -15.12 16.99 -10.64
CA TYR A 35 -14.39 18.07 -9.98
C TYR A 35 -15.17 18.68 -8.80
N ASP A 36 -16.50 18.75 -8.91
CA ASP A 36 -17.38 19.30 -7.87
C ASP A 36 -17.48 18.39 -6.64
N LEU A 37 -17.51 17.06 -6.81
CA LEU A 37 -17.52 16.12 -5.69
C LEU A 37 -16.18 16.12 -4.94
N ASN A 38 -15.07 16.25 -5.67
CA ASN A 38 -13.73 16.37 -5.08
C ASN A 38 -13.63 17.60 -4.16
N THR A 39 -14.22 18.72 -4.54
CA THR A 39 -14.16 19.96 -3.75
C THR A 39 -15.04 19.86 -2.50
N LEU A 40 -16.24 19.28 -2.62
CA LEU A 40 -17.13 19.05 -1.48
C LEU A 40 -16.61 17.98 -0.51
N LEU A 41 -15.97 16.93 -1.02
CA LEU A 41 -15.46 15.81 -0.22
C LEU A 41 -14.03 16.01 0.30
N LYS A 42 -13.28 17.00 -0.20
CA LYS A 42 -12.05 17.46 0.47
C LYS A 42 -12.31 17.86 1.93
N ALA A 43 -13.52 18.33 2.25
CA ALA A 43 -13.95 18.61 3.61
C ALA A 43 -14.26 17.35 4.46
N THR A 44 -14.35 16.17 3.83
CA THR A 44 -14.67 14.88 4.45
C THR A 44 -13.69 13.77 4.03
N ALA A 45 -12.46 14.12 3.65
CA ALA A 45 -11.38 13.15 3.62
C ALA A 45 -11.23 12.61 5.04
N GLY A 46 -11.76 11.40 5.26
CA GLY A 46 -12.02 10.86 6.59
C GLY A 46 -10.77 10.84 7.46
N SER A 47 -10.97 10.67 8.76
CA SER A 47 -9.91 10.54 9.77
C SER A 47 -9.02 9.30 9.59
N ARG A 48 -9.23 8.48 8.53
CA ARG A 48 -8.53 7.22 8.27
C ARG A 48 -7.35 7.38 7.32
N LYS A 49 -6.37 8.22 7.69
CA LYS A 49 -5.20 8.48 6.84
C LYS A 49 -3.96 7.67 7.25
N ASP A 50 -3.97 7.10 8.45
CA ASP A 50 -2.91 6.21 8.91
C ASP A 50 -3.03 4.80 8.33
N VAL A 51 -1.96 4.01 8.41
CA VAL A 51 -1.84 2.74 7.71
C VAL A 51 -1.30 1.63 8.59
N VAL A 52 -1.85 0.44 8.38
CA VAL A 52 -1.28 -0.82 8.85
C VAL A 52 -0.85 -1.63 7.63
N MET A 53 0.34 -2.23 7.72
CA MET A 53 0.91 -3.04 6.65
C MET A 53 1.27 -4.45 7.14
N SER A 54 1.24 -5.42 6.23
CA SER A 54 1.59 -6.82 6.49
C SER A 54 2.33 -7.42 5.30
N PRO A 55 3.29 -8.36 5.49
CA PRO A 55 3.95 -9.04 4.37
C PRO A 55 3.01 -10.05 3.67
N ARG A 56 1.86 -10.35 4.29
CA ARG A 56 0.90 -11.38 3.84
C ARG A 56 -0.47 -10.76 3.61
N ASP A 57 -1.26 -11.38 2.73
CA ASP A 57 -2.63 -10.98 2.40
C ASP A 57 -3.64 -11.35 3.52
N THR A 58 -3.43 -10.78 4.70
CA THR A 58 -4.15 -11.12 5.94
C THR A 58 -5.07 -10.01 6.43
N LEU A 59 -4.94 -8.80 5.86
CA LEU A 59 -5.77 -7.66 6.22
C LEU A 59 -7.19 -7.82 5.66
N ARG A 60 -8.17 -7.21 6.33
CA ARG A 60 -9.61 -7.47 6.09
C ARG A 60 -10.48 -6.22 6.16
N GLY A 61 -9.91 -5.07 6.48
CA GLY A 61 -10.64 -3.80 6.53
C GLY A 61 -10.67 -3.09 5.19
N GLU A 62 -10.41 -1.79 5.25
CA GLU A 62 -10.60 -0.85 4.15
C GLU A 62 -9.31 -0.09 3.87
N ALA A 63 -9.06 0.26 2.62
CA ALA A 63 -7.90 1.04 2.23
C ALA A 63 -8.36 2.26 1.43
N SER A 64 -8.01 3.46 1.90
CA SER A 64 -8.27 4.70 1.17
C SER A 64 -7.52 4.69 -0.16
N ARG A 65 -8.22 5.01 -1.26
CA ARG A 65 -7.59 5.10 -2.58
C ARG A 65 -6.44 6.10 -2.61
N ILE A 66 -6.57 7.23 -1.91
CA ILE A 66 -5.53 8.28 -1.88
C ILE A 66 -4.31 7.77 -1.12
N THR A 67 -4.50 7.17 0.05
CA THR A 67 -3.41 6.60 0.84
C THR A 67 -2.69 5.46 0.10
N VAL A 68 -3.44 4.61 -0.62
CA VAL A 68 -2.86 3.55 -1.46
C VAL A 68 -2.04 4.15 -2.61
N ALA A 69 -2.53 5.21 -3.27
CA ALA A 69 -1.79 5.88 -4.33
C ALA A 69 -0.48 6.49 -3.81
N GLU A 70 -0.53 7.12 -2.64
CA GLU A 70 0.66 7.67 -1.98
C GLU A 70 1.66 6.57 -1.63
N ALA A 71 1.20 5.45 -1.07
CA ALA A 71 2.05 4.29 -0.79
C ALA A 71 2.76 3.77 -2.05
N VAL A 72 2.09 3.77 -3.21
CA VAL A 72 2.70 3.38 -4.49
C VAL A 72 3.84 4.33 -4.87
N VAL A 73 3.60 5.65 -4.83
CA VAL A 73 4.61 6.66 -5.16
C VAL A 73 5.82 6.53 -4.25
N GLN A 74 5.58 6.38 -2.96
CA GLN A 74 6.64 6.31 -1.95
C GLN A 74 7.43 5.00 -2.03
N ALA A 75 6.78 3.89 -2.40
CA ALA A 75 7.46 2.62 -2.62
C ALA A 75 8.42 2.66 -3.82
N LEU A 76 8.08 3.39 -4.90
CA LEU A 76 8.96 3.52 -6.08
C LEU A 76 10.33 4.13 -5.74
N GLY A 77 10.39 5.00 -4.73
CA GLY A 77 11.63 5.63 -4.27
C GLY A 77 12.32 4.91 -3.11
N SER A 78 11.79 3.78 -2.64
CA SER A 78 12.24 3.12 -1.40
C SER A 78 12.92 1.79 -1.65
N ALA A 79 14.21 1.69 -1.34
CA ALA A 79 14.95 0.42 -1.35
C ALA A 79 14.35 -0.61 -0.36
N ALA A 80 13.67 -0.15 0.69
CA ALA A 80 13.01 -1.03 1.65
C ALA A 80 11.75 -1.70 1.08
N ALA A 81 11.24 -1.24 -0.07
CA ALA A 81 10.07 -1.78 -0.75
C ALA A 81 10.40 -2.66 -1.97
N GLU A 82 11.63 -2.55 -2.51
CA GLU A 82 12.04 -3.32 -3.69
C GLU A 82 12.01 -4.83 -3.43
N GLY A 83 11.41 -5.58 -4.37
CA GLY A 83 11.28 -7.03 -4.32
C GLY A 83 10.37 -7.55 -3.22
N ARG A 84 9.47 -6.70 -2.68
CA ARG A 84 8.63 -7.01 -1.51
C ARG A 84 7.15 -6.84 -1.80
N ALA A 85 6.35 -7.47 -0.94
CA ALA A 85 4.90 -7.50 -1.04
C ALA A 85 4.25 -6.97 0.23
N PHE A 86 3.39 -5.97 0.09
CA PHE A 86 2.75 -5.30 1.21
C PHE A 86 1.24 -5.40 1.06
N ALA A 87 0.57 -6.05 2.00
CA ALA A 87 -0.84 -5.79 2.23
C ALA A 87 -0.98 -4.46 2.98
N ILE A 88 -1.99 -3.65 2.63
CA ILE A 88 -2.22 -2.34 3.22
C ILE A 88 -3.69 -2.13 3.59
N GLU A 89 -3.91 -1.53 4.76
CA GLU A 89 -5.22 -1.14 5.28
C GLU A 89 -5.10 0.26 5.90
N SER A 90 -6.12 1.09 5.69
CA SER A 90 -6.23 2.42 6.30
C SER A 90 -6.92 2.33 7.65
N VAL A 91 -6.30 2.94 8.66
CA VAL A 91 -6.81 3.05 10.04
C VAL A 91 -6.95 4.51 10.44
N GLU A 92 -7.69 4.77 11.52
CA GLU A 92 -7.81 6.13 12.05
C GLU A 92 -6.46 6.68 12.50
N GLY A 93 -6.17 7.93 12.11
CA GLY A 93 -4.93 8.63 12.39
C GLY A 93 -4.55 9.58 11.25
N GLU A 94 -3.56 10.46 11.50
CA GLU A 94 -3.07 11.41 10.50
C GLU A 94 -2.28 10.74 9.37
N GLY A 95 -1.63 9.62 9.69
CA GLY A 95 -0.83 8.84 8.77
C GLY A 95 0.45 9.51 8.31
N PRO A 96 1.23 8.82 7.45
CA PRO A 96 2.51 9.32 6.96
C PRO A 96 2.39 10.48 5.96
N GLY A 97 1.20 10.72 5.39
CA GLY A 97 1.01 11.73 4.34
C GLY A 97 2.02 11.56 3.20
N GLU A 98 2.68 12.65 2.81
CA GLU A 98 3.72 12.67 1.77
C GLU A 98 5.16 12.48 2.35
N ASP A 99 5.31 12.15 3.64
CA ASP A 99 6.62 12.00 4.28
C ASP A 99 7.28 10.67 3.90
N ALA A 100 8.23 10.76 2.97
CA ALA A 100 9.00 9.61 2.48
C ALA A 100 9.76 8.86 3.59
N ALA A 101 10.26 9.55 4.63
CA ALA A 101 10.98 8.91 5.71
C ALA A 101 10.03 8.13 6.64
N ALA A 102 8.81 8.64 6.85
CA ALA A 102 7.77 7.92 7.58
C ALA A 102 7.35 6.65 6.82
N TRP A 103 7.15 6.74 5.51
CA TRP A 103 6.87 5.57 4.66
C TRP A 103 8.02 4.56 4.65
N GLY A 104 9.27 5.01 4.56
CA GLY A 104 10.45 4.15 4.64
C GLY A 104 10.45 3.29 5.90
N LYS A 105 10.19 3.89 7.06
CA LYS A 105 10.10 3.17 8.35
C LYS A 105 8.97 2.15 8.35
N LEU A 106 7.83 2.47 7.75
CA LEU A 106 6.71 1.53 7.63
C LEU A 106 7.10 0.31 6.79
N PHE A 107 7.72 0.51 5.62
CA PHE A 107 8.17 -0.59 4.76
C PHE A 107 9.22 -1.48 5.45
N GLU A 108 10.16 -0.88 6.18
CA GLU A 108 11.16 -1.61 6.96
C GLU A 108 10.52 -2.43 8.08
N ALA A 109 9.60 -1.82 8.83
CA ALA A 109 8.96 -2.44 10.00
C ALA A 109 8.19 -3.72 9.65
N VAL A 110 7.61 -3.81 8.44
CA VAL A 110 6.90 -5.00 7.95
C VAL A 110 7.81 -6.22 7.91
N TYR A 111 9.08 -6.04 7.57
CA TYR A 111 10.05 -7.11 7.37
C TYR A 111 11.14 -7.17 8.44
N ALA A 112 11.15 -6.24 9.41
CA ALA A 112 12.14 -6.20 10.49
C ALA A 112 12.18 -7.46 11.38
N ARG A 113 11.20 -8.37 11.24
CA ARG A 113 11.12 -9.64 11.98
C ARG A 113 11.30 -10.89 11.10
N GLU A 114 11.50 -10.76 9.79
CA GLU A 114 11.83 -11.89 8.92
C GLU A 114 13.34 -11.92 8.65
N PRO A 115 14.05 -13.05 8.87
CA PRO A 115 15.45 -13.16 8.47
C PRO A 115 15.57 -12.97 6.96
N ALA A 116 16.62 -12.26 6.52
CA ALA A 116 16.90 -12.01 5.11
C ALA A 116 16.85 -13.33 4.31
N ARG A 117 16.01 -13.35 3.27
CA ARG A 117 15.88 -14.50 2.37
C ARG A 117 17.22 -14.65 1.64
N ALA A 118 17.96 -15.71 1.96
CA ALA A 118 19.19 -16.04 1.26
C ALA A 118 18.89 -16.28 -0.23
N VAL A 119 19.70 -15.65 -1.08
CA VAL A 119 19.70 -15.80 -2.55
C VAL A 119 20.21 -17.18 -2.92
#